data_AF-A0AAV0IGK0-F1
#
_entry.id   AF-A0AAV0IGK0-F1
#
_cell.length_a   1.000
_cell.length_b   1.000
_cell.length_c   1.000
_cell.angle_alpha   90.00
_cell.angle_beta   90.00
_cell.angle_gamma   90.00
#
_symmetry.space_group_name_H-M   'P 1'
#
loop_
_entity.id
_entity.type
_entity.pdbx_description
1 polymer ?
#
loop_
_entity_poly.entity_id
_entity_poly.type
_entity_poly.pdbx_seq_one_letter_code
_entity_poly.pdbx_strand_id
1 'polypeptide(L)'
;MAVDEEIPTIDYFALFSADPSQCSTAMERLSIACEHYGFFNLVNHGIADGVMEGAVRGVSDFVGQTAVEEKSKYREAHPGAKILWDSNCHAGENREYLKLVARPQFHCPPNPPSFRYMYFFENNSYIVKLVKKRKNKTVI
;
A
#
# COMPACT_ATOMS: atom_id res chain seq x y z
N MET A 1 9.91 -19.98 24.35
CA MET A 1 8.99 -18.84 24.49
C MET A 1 9.37 -17.88 23.39
N ALA A 2 8.49 -17.66 22.40
CA ALA A 2 8.74 -16.62 21.41
C ALA A 2 8.53 -15.29 22.13
N VAL A 3 9.59 -14.51 22.30
CA VAL A 3 9.46 -13.09 22.61
C VAL A 3 8.74 -12.47 21.42
N ASP A 4 7.66 -11.74 21.72
CA ASP A 4 6.93 -10.97 20.71
C ASP A 4 7.86 -9.81 20.31
N GLU A 5 8.76 -10.07 19.36
CA GLU A 5 9.69 -9.07 18.87
C GLU A 5 8.89 -8.01 18.10
N GLU A 6 8.83 -6.80 18.67
CA GLU A 6 8.17 -5.67 18.05
C GLU A 6 8.84 -5.33 16.72
N ILE A 7 8.02 -5.12 15.68
CA ILE A 7 8.51 -4.75 14.35
C ILE A 7 9.28 -3.42 14.45
N PRO A 8 10.53 -3.33 13.96
CA PRO A 8 11.32 -2.12 14.05
C PRO A 8 10.61 -0.93 13.43
N THR A 9 10.71 0.23 14.08
CA THR A 9 10.20 1.49 13.57
C THR A 9 11.35 2.45 13.28
N ILE A 10 11.40 2.96 12.04
CA ILE A 10 12.41 3.87 11.52
C ILE A 10 11.81 5.26 11.38
N ASP A 11 12.46 6.27 11.95
CA ASP A 11 12.13 7.68 11.74
C ASP A 11 12.82 8.17 10.47
N TYR A 12 12.03 8.51 9.45
CA TYR A 12 12.56 8.96 8.17
C TYR A 12 13.29 10.30 8.25
N PHE A 13 12.81 11.26 9.06
CA PHE A 13 13.49 12.55 9.19
C PHE A 13 14.82 12.42 9.93
N ALA A 14 14.94 11.48 10.86
CA ALA A 14 16.20 11.20 11.55
C ALA A 14 17.30 10.74 10.57
N LEU A 15 16.95 10.03 9.49
CA LEU A 15 17.91 9.62 8.44
C LEU A 15 18.53 10.81 7.69
N PHE A 16 17.89 11.97 7.73
CA PHE A 16 18.34 13.20 7.08
C PHE A 16 18.59 14.34 8.09
N SER A 17 18.80 13.98 9.37
CA SER A 17 19.09 14.97 10.40
C SER A 17 20.41 15.69 10.12
N ALA A 18 20.45 16.98 10.45
CA ALA A 18 21.68 17.75 10.44
C ALA A 18 22.65 17.34 11.57
N ASP A 19 22.16 16.66 12.61
CA ASP A 19 22.98 16.05 13.65
C ASP A 19 23.56 14.70 13.17
N PRO A 20 24.89 14.59 12.97
CA PRO A 20 25.52 13.37 12.49
C PRO A 20 25.30 12.16 13.40
N SER A 21 25.17 12.38 14.72
CA SER A 21 24.98 11.29 15.68
C SER A 21 23.59 10.67 15.55
N GLN A 22 22.57 11.52 15.40
CA GLN A 22 21.19 11.10 15.16
C GLN A 22 21.06 10.38 13.81
N CYS A 23 21.66 10.93 12.75
CA CYS A 23 21.69 10.31 11.43
C CYS A 23 22.35 8.93 11.46
N SER A 24 23.53 8.81 12.07
CA SER A 24 24.25 7.55 12.21
C SER A 24 23.43 6.49 12.95
N THR A 25 22.77 6.88 14.04
CA THR A 25 21.93 5.98 14.84
C THR A 25 20.72 5.50 14.04
N ALA A 26 20.06 6.40 13.30
CA ALA A 26 18.91 6.04 12.46
C ALA A 26 19.33 5.11 11.31
N MET A 27 20.51 5.34 10.71
CA MET A 27 21.06 4.49 9.65
C MET A 27 21.41 3.08 10.16
N GLU A 28 22.02 2.97 11.34
CA GLU A 28 22.33 1.67 11.96
C GLU A 28 21.05 0.87 12.23
N ARG A 29 20.02 1.53 12.79
CA ARG A 29 18.71 0.88 13.02
C ARG A 29 18.06 0.42 11.72
N LEU A 30 18.15 1.21 10.66
CA LEU A 30 17.66 0.81 9.33
C LEU A 30 18.44 -0.40 8.80
N SER A 31 19.77 -0.43 8.95
CA SER A 31 20.60 -1.56 8.54
C SER A 31 20.19 -2.85 9.25
N ILE A 32 20.05 -2.80 10.58
CA ILE A 32 19.61 -3.93 11.41
C ILE A 32 18.22 -4.40 11.01
N ALA A 33 17.28 -3.46 10.78
CA ALA A 33 15.94 -3.80 10.33
C ALA A 33 15.93 -4.51 8.97
N CYS A 34 16.74 -4.02 8.01
CA CYS A 34 16.88 -4.66 6.70
C CYS A 34 17.52 -6.05 6.79
N GLU A 35 18.57 -6.22 7.60
CA GLU A 35 19.34 -7.47 7.67
C GLU A 35 18.60 -8.57 8.46
N HIS A 36 18.01 -8.22 9.60
CA HIS A 36 17.43 -9.21 10.51
C HIS A 36 15.92 -9.40 10.30
N TYR A 37 15.18 -8.35 9.91
CA TYR A 37 13.72 -8.42 9.76
C TYR A 37 13.28 -8.46 8.30
N GLY A 38 13.95 -7.71 7.41
CA GLY A 38 13.54 -7.55 6.01
C GLY A 38 12.31 -6.65 5.81
N PHE A 39 11.74 -6.13 6.89
CA PHE A 39 10.64 -5.15 6.89
C PHE A 39 10.65 -4.33 8.19
N PHE A 40 10.05 -3.14 8.13
CA PHE A 40 9.97 -2.19 9.25
C PHE A 40 8.80 -1.22 9.04
N ASN A 41 8.37 -0.58 10.12
CA ASN A 41 7.50 0.58 10.06
C ASN A 41 8.34 1.83 9.75
N LEU A 42 7.82 2.71 8.91
CA LEU A 42 8.43 4.01 8.63
C LEU A 42 7.50 5.09 9.16
N VAL A 43 8.03 6.04 9.95
CA VAL A 43 7.30 7.19 10.47
C VAL A 43 7.98 8.49 10.08
N ASN A 44 7.30 9.63 10.24
CA ASN A 44 7.81 10.94 9.84
C ASN A 44 8.28 10.97 8.38
N HIS A 45 7.63 10.20 7.50
CA HIS A 45 7.99 10.01 6.10
C HIS A 45 7.66 11.22 5.20
N GLY A 46 7.06 12.29 5.75
CA GLY A 46 6.70 13.50 4.99
C GLY A 46 5.53 13.34 4.02
N ILE A 47 4.83 12.20 4.05
CA ILE A 47 3.61 11.96 3.26
C ILE A 47 2.44 12.52 4.06
N ALA A 48 1.67 13.43 3.48
CA ALA A 48 0.49 13.97 4.13
C ALA A 48 -0.56 12.86 4.35
N ASP A 49 -1.19 12.85 5.53
CA ASP A 49 -2.19 11.83 5.90
C ASP A 49 -3.33 11.71 4.88
N GLY A 50 -3.80 12.85 4.37
CA GLY A 50 -4.86 12.88 3.36
C GLY A 50 -4.52 12.13 2.05
N VAL A 51 -3.24 12.00 1.71
CA VAL A 51 -2.78 11.21 0.55
C VAL A 51 -2.93 9.72 0.83
N MET A 52 -2.51 9.26 2.02
CA MET A 52 -2.64 7.87 2.44
C MET A 52 -4.11 7.48 2.64
N GLU A 53 -4.91 8.33 3.29
CA GLU A 53 -6.34 8.15 3.47
C GLU A 53 -7.08 8.09 2.12
N GLY A 54 -6.74 9.00 1.20
CA GLY A 54 -7.27 9.00 -0.16
C GLY A 54 -6.95 7.69 -0.89
N ALA A 55 -5.74 7.16 -0.70
CA ALA A 55 -5.34 5.90 -1.31
C ALA A 55 -6.15 4.71 -0.77
N VAL A 56 -6.23 4.59 0.56
CA VAL A 56 -6.99 3.53 1.24
C VAL A 56 -8.46 3.60 0.84
N ARG A 57 -9.05 4.81 0.82
CA ARG A 57 -10.44 5.03 0.45
C ARG A 57 -10.71 4.65 -1.00
N GLY A 58 -9.89 5.11 -1.95
CA GLY A 58 -10.06 4.80 -3.38
C GLY A 58 -10.11 3.30 -3.66
N VAL A 59 -9.15 2.54 -3.12
CA VAL A 59 -9.14 1.08 -3.28
C VAL A 59 -10.28 0.42 -2.53
N SER A 60 -10.59 0.86 -1.30
CA SER A 60 -11.70 0.30 -0.53
C SER A 60 -13.04 0.49 -1.23
N ASP A 61 -13.28 1.67 -1.81
CA ASP A 61 -14.50 1.98 -2.56
C ASP A 61 -14.55 1.15 -3.84
N PHE A 62 -13.44 1.01 -4.57
CA PHE A 62 -13.37 0.18 -5.77
C PHE A 62 -13.69 -1.28 -5.45
N VAL A 63 -13.03 -1.87 -4.44
CA VAL A 63 -13.29 -3.24 -3.98
C VAL A 63 -14.72 -3.38 -3.41
N GLY A 64 -15.25 -2.30 -2.82
CA GLY A 64 -16.61 -2.24 -2.29
C GLY A 64 -17.71 -2.19 -3.36
N GLN A 65 -17.38 -1.82 -4.60
CA GLN A 65 -18.37 -1.81 -5.69
C GLN A 65 -18.97 -3.21 -5.89
N THR A 66 -20.29 -3.27 -5.95
CA THR A 66 -21.05 -4.53 -6.07
C THR A 66 -21.08 -5.06 -7.51
N ALA A 67 -20.96 -4.17 -8.51
CA ALA A 67 -20.95 -4.54 -9.91
C ALA A 67 -19.60 -5.14 -10.31
N VAL A 68 -19.56 -6.46 -10.48
CA VAL A 68 -18.37 -7.19 -10.94
C VAL A 68 -18.01 -6.77 -12.36
N GLU A 69 -19.00 -6.33 -13.15
CA GLU A 69 -18.89 -5.91 -14.54
C GLU A 69 -17.99 -4.68 -14.72
N GLU A 70 -17.96 -3.76 -13.75
CA GLU A 70 -17.09 -2.58 -13.81
C GLU A 70 -15.64 -2.93 -13.47
N LYS A 71 -15.42 -3.90 -12.59
CA LYS A 71 -14.08 -4.34 -12.18
C LYS A 71 -13.46 -5.32 -13.16
N SER A 72 -14.28 -6.19 -13.77
CA SER A 72 -13.83 -7.23 -14.70
C SER A 72 -13.21 -6.64 -15.97
N LYS A 73 -13.52 -5.38 -16.31
CA LYS A 73 -12.84 -4.59 -17.36
C LYS A 73 -11.33 -4.52 -17.19
N TYR A 74 -10.83 -4.69 -15.96
CA TYR A 74 -9.41 -4.67 -15.64
C TYR A 74 -8.81 -6.06 -15.39
N ARG A 75 -9.55 -7.14 -15.66
CA ARG A 75 -9.10 -8.53 -15.41
C ARG A 75 -8.21 -9.09 -16.51
N GLU A 76 -8.48 -8.74 -17.76
CA GLU A 76 -7.69 -9.20 -18.90
C GLU A 76 -6.43 -8.34 -19.05
N ALA A 77 -5.34 -8.78 -18.42
CA ALA A 77 -4.07 -8.09 -18.44
C ALA A 77 -3.17 -8.59 -19.58
N HIS A 78 -2.91 -7.72 -20.55
CA HIS A 78 -1.79 -7.90 -21.50
C HIS A 78 -0.47 -7.40 -20.87
N PRO A 79 0.71 -7.84 -21.36
CA PRO A 79 2.00 -7.35 -20.90
C PRO A 79 2.10 -5.83 -21.14
N GLY A 80 1.85 -5.03 -20.10
CA GLY A 80 1.78 -3.56 -20.20
C GLY A 80 0.49 -2.93 -19.68
N ALA A 81 -0.50 -3.71 -19.25
CA ALA A 81 -1.70 -3.20 -18.60
C ALA A 81 -1.34 -2.29 -17.42
N LYS A 82 -1.89 -1.07 -17.42
CA LYS A 82 -1.61 -0.03 -16.41
C LYS A 82 -2.51 -0.13 -15.18
N ILE A 83 -3.65 -0.77 -15.34
CA ILE A 83 -4.61 -1.08 -14.29
C ILE A 83 -4.90 -2.57 -14.42
N LEU A 84 -4.77 -3.31 -13.33
CA LEU A 84 -5.09 -4.73 -13.28
C LEU A 84 -5.89 -5.00 -12.02
N TRP A 85 -7.05 -5.61 -12.18
CA TRP A 85 -7.85 -6.12 -11.08
C TRP A 85 -7.94 -7.62 -11.20
N ASP A 86 -7.77 -8.31 -10.09
CA ASP A 86 -8.02 -9.74 -10.04
C ASP A 86 -8.56 -10.13 -8.67
N SER A 87 -9.36 -11.18 -8.71
CA SER A 87 -9.97 -11.78 -7.55
C SER A 87 -9.68 -13.26 -7.60
N ASN A 88 -8.89 -13.71 -6.63
CA ASN A 88 -8.59 -15.12 -6.46
C ASN A 88 -9.18 -15.64 -5.16
N CYS A 89 -9.57 -16.90 -5.19
CA CYS A 89 -9.88 -17.68 -4.01
C CYS A 89 -8.80 -18.75 -3.89
N HIS A 90 -8.01 -18.69 -2.83
CA HIS A 90 -7.01 -19.73 -2.55
C HIS A 90 -7.09 -20.14 -1.08
N ALA A 91 -7.11 -21.46 -0.84
CA ALA A 91 -7.16 -22.04 0.51
C ALA A 91 -8.28 -21.48 1.42
N GLY A 92 -9.45 -21.15 0.85
CA GLY A 92 -10.59 -20.60 1.60
C GLY A 92 -10.50 -19.10 1.92
N GLU A 93 -9.43 -18.42 1.49
CA GLU A 93 -9.31 -16.97 1.55
C GLU A 93 -9.68 -16.34 0.21
N ASN A 94 -10.65 -15.42 0.22
CA ASN A 94 -10.95 -14.57 -0.91
C ASN A 94 -10.03 -13.35 -0.86
N ARG A 95 -9.15 -13.20 -1.86
CA ARG A 95 -8.29 -12.04 -2.02
C ARG A 95 -8.69 -11.30 -3.29
N GLU A 96 -8.88 -10.01 -3.15
CA GLU A 96 -9.15 -9.10 -4.25
C GLU A 96 -8.04 -8.06 -4.23
N TYR A 97 -7.36 -7.87 -5.36
CA TYR A 97 -6.27 -6.90 -5.48
C TYR A 97 -6.43 -6.03 -6.73
N LEU A 98 -6.01 -4.78 -6.59
CA LEU A 98 -5.95 -3.79 -7.65
C LEU A 98 -4.51 -3.31 -7.77
N LYS A 99 -3.90 -3.50 -8.94
CA LYS A 99 -2.57 -3.00 -9.28
C LYS A 99 -2.73 -1.78 -10.18
N LEU A 100 -2.13 -0.68 -9.76
CA LEU A 100 -2.11 0.59 -10.48
C LEU A 100 -0.66 0.94 -10.81
N VAL A 101 -0.39 1.23 -12.07
CA VAL A 101 0.91 1.75 -12.50
C VAL A 101 0.91 3.25 -12.24
N ALA A 102 1.76 3.68 -11.30
CA ALA A 102 1.85 5.07 -10.90
C ALA A 102 2.83 5.92 -11.73
N ARG A 103 3.75 5.28 -12.46
CA ARG A 103 4.82 5.95 -13.22
C ARG A 103 4.97 5.37 -14.63
N PRO A 104 5.35 6.19 -15.63
CA PRO A 104 5.63 7.63 -15.54
C PRO A 104 4.36 8.50 -15.38
N GLN A 105 3.21 8.00 -15.82
CA GLN A 105 1.90 8.63 -15.63
C GLN A 105 1.05 7.77 -14.70
N PHE A 106 0.31 8.41 -13.79
CA PHE A 106 -0.60 7.71 -12.89
C PHE A 106 -1.87 7.31 -13.64
N HIS A 107 -2.18 6.01 -13.66
CA HIS A 107 -3.41 5.48 -14.25
C HIS A 107 -4.30 4.89 -13.16
N CYS A 108 -5.54 5.36 -13.06
CA CYS A 108 -6.55 4.82 -12.16
C CYS A 108 -7.91 4.68 -12.85
N PRO A 109 -8.79 3.79 -12.37
CA PRO A 109 -10.17 3.75 -12.80
C PRO A 109 -10.87 5.11 -12.63
N PRO A 110 -11.73 5.54 -13.56
CA PRO A 110 -12.49 6.79 -13.41
C PRO A 110 -13.56 6.69 -12.31
N ASN A 111 -14.01 5.47 -11.98
CA ASN A 111 -14.94 5.18 -10.92
C ASN A 111 -14.29 4.20 -9.91
N PRO A 112 -14.35 4.48 -8.60
CA PRO A 112 -15.07 5.58 -7.96
C PRO A 112 -14.26 6.90 -7.99
N PRO A 113 -14.93 8.06 -7.85
CA PRO A 113 -14.27 9.37 -7.87
C PRO A 113 -13.26 9.58 -6.74
N SER A 114 -13.27 8.72 -5.71
CA SER A 114 -12.30 8.75 -4.62
C SER A 114 -10.86 8.47 -5.06
N PHE A 115 -10.64 7.89 -6.24
CA PHE A 115 -9.29 7.83 -6.84
C PHE A 115 -8.73 9.19 -7.25
N ARG A 116 -9.56 10.26 -7.34
CA ARG A 116 -9.08 11.61 -7.67
C ARG A 116 -8.09 12.16 -6.63
N TYR A 117 -8.17 11.70 -5.39
CA TYR A 117 -7.21 12.06 -4.35
C TYR A 117 -5.88 11.33 -4.49
N MET A 118 -5.77 10.36 -5.41
CA MET A 118 -4.51 9.69 -5.71
C MET A 118 -3.66 10.43 -6.77
N TYR A 119 -4.16 11.46 -7.45
CA TYR A 119 -3.31 12.25 -8.36
C TYR A 119 -2.16 12.97 -7.62
N PHE A 120 -2.23 13.10 -6.28
CA PHE A 120 -1.10 13.57 -5.47
C PHE A 120 0.11 12.61 -5.50
N PHE A 121 -0.07 11.34 -5.88
CA PHE A 121 1.02 10.38 -6.08
C PHE A 121 1.83 10.63 -7.37
N GLU A 122 1.38 11.51 -8.28
CA GLU A 122 2.11 11.78 -9.54
C GLU A 122 3.53 12.32 -9.30
N ASN A 123 3.74 13.02 -8.18
CA ASN A 123 5.00 13.68 -7.84
C ASN A 123 5.91 12.87 -6.91
N ASN A 124 5.46 11.74 -6.35
CA ASN A 124 6.24 10.95 -5.40
C ASN A 124 5.94 9.44 -5.57
N SER A 125 6.98 8.61 -5.70
CA SER A 125 6.82 7.16 -5.90
C SER A 125 6.55 6.45 -4.57
N TYR A 126 5.27 6.23 -4.24
CA TYR A 126 4.87 5.45 -3.08
C TYR A 126 4.23 4.12 -3.51
N ILE A 127 4.59 3.03 -2.83
CA ILE A 127 3.96 1.72 -3.01
C ILE A 127 3.04 1.49 -1.81
N VAL A 128 1.73 1.58 -2.02
CA VAL A 128 0.73 1.27 -0.99
C VAL A 128 0.24 -0.17 -1.20
N LYS A 129 0.59 -1.07 -0.28
CA LYS A 129 0.07 -2.44 -0.27
C LYS A 129 -1.13 -2.52 0.67
N LEU A 130 -2.34 -2.56 0.12
CA LEU A 130 -3.56 -2.73 0.90
C LEU A 130 -3.93 -4.21 1.00
N VAL A 131 -4.13 -4.70 2.22
CA VAL A 131 -4.58 -6.07 2.48
C VAL A 131 -5.90 -5.99 3.24
N LYS A 132 -7.02 -6.28 2.57
CA LYS A 132 -8.34 -6.36 3.22
C LYS A 132 -8.64 -7.81 3.58
N LYS A 133 -8.56 -8.14 4.88
CA LYS A 133 -8.96 -9.47 5.39
C LYS A 133 -10.48 -9.49 5.57
N ARG A 134 -11.22 -10.24 4.74
CA ARG A 134 -12.63 -10.54 5.01
C ARG A 134 -12.70 -11.57 6.15
N LYS A 135 -13.28 -11.20 7.30
CA LYS A 135 -13.74 -12.18 8.28
C LYS A 135 -15.04 -12.78 7.75
N ASN A 136 -15.08 -14.09 7.50
CA ASN A 136 -16.32 -14.79 7.24
C ASN A 136 -17.20 -14.63 8.50
N LYS A 137 -18.31 -13.89 8.39
CA LYS A 137 -19.38 -13.98 9.38
C LYS A 137 -20.08 -15.31 9.13
N THR A 138 -19.78 -16.32 9.95
CA THR A 138 -20.66 -17.47 10.10
C THR A 138 -21.99 -16.94 10.62
N VAL A 139 -23.02 -16.94 9.77
CA VAL A 139 -24.40 -16.84 10.21
C VAL A 139 -24.77 -18.25 10.66
N ILE A 140 -24.92 -18.42 11.97
CA ILE A 140 -25.60 -19.57 12.60
C ILE A 140 -27.10 -19.33 12.53
#